data_AF-A0A398D0P8-F1
#
_entry.id   AF-A0A398D0P8-F1
#
_cell.length_a   1.000
_cell.length_b   1.000
_cell.length_c   1.000
_cell.angle_alpha   90.00
_cell.angle_beta   90.00
_cell.angle_gamma   90.00
#
_symmetry.space_group_name_H-M   'P 1'
#
loop_
_entity.id
_entity.type
_entity.pdbx_description
1 polymer ?
#
loop_
_entity_poly.entity_id
_entity_poly.type
_entity_poly.pdbx_seq_one_letter_code
_entity_poly.pdbx_strand_id
1 'polypeptide(L)'
;MEEYDIPTLAGFFVMYESKNQELPESEVLSRMRTILDAMRGTLREGLEHSNRTPSGMIDGGAAHMDTFIQGGGSLVGNQFSTVIRNTLAAAENNACMGRIVAAPTAGASGVLPGAYLTIADGHHVAEERILQGLFVAEGIGECIAIQASLSGSQHGCQAENGSAGAMTAAALVSLFSEDQEAIESAAAFALKSVLGLVCDPIAGLVEIPCVKRNVMAAVNAVASAEMALAGIRTVIPFDEVVRAMDHIGRDMPSSLKETSLGGLAATPTAVRIAAEFKRTRP
;
A
#
# COMPACT_ATOMS: atom_id res chain seq x y z
N MET A 1 22.62 9.28 9.11
CA MET A 1 21.92 10.08 10.14
C MET A 1 22.90 10.68 11.14
N GLU A 2 23.81 9.88 11.73
CA GLU A 2 24.85 10.35 12.66
C GLU A 2 25.75 11.46 12.06
N GLU A 3 26.12 11.35 10.78
CA GLU A 3 26.92 12.37 10.08
C GLU A 3 26.20 13.72 9.94
N TYR A 4 24.86 13.73 9.96
CA TYR A 4 24.04 14.91 9.71
C TYR A 4 23.36 15.47 10.98
N ASP A 5 23.61 14.88 12.15
CA ASP A 5 22.98 15.25 13.44
C ASP A 5 21.44 15.28 13.38
N ILE A 6 20.84 14.33 12.65
CA ILE A 6 19.38 14.23 12.49
C ILE A 6 18.83 13.13 13.40
N PRO A 7 17.96 13.47 14.36
CA PRO A 7 17.52 12.53 15.40
C PRO A 7 16.44 11.55 14.95
N THR A 8 15.71 11.86 13.87
CA THR A 8 14.59 11.04 13.40
C THR A 8 14.72 10.66 11.94
N LEU A 9 14.22 9.47 11.61
CA LEU A 9 14.21 8.99 10.23
C LEU A 9 13.35 9.88 9.32
N ALA A 10 12.23 10.41 9.84
CA ALA A 10 11.41 11.39 9.13
C ALA A 10 12.17 12.68 8.81
N GLY A 11 12.92 13.23 9.78
CA GLY A 11 13.78 14.40 9.55
C GLY A 11 14.85 14.13 8.51
N PHE A 12 15.38 12.91 8.45
CA PHE A 12 16.38 12.52 7.47
C PHE A 12 15.79 12.54 6.05
N PHE A 13 14.58 12.00 5.86
CA PHE A 13 13.92 12.00 4.56
C PHE A 13 13.46 13.40 4.13
N VAL A 14 13.04 14.26 5.06
CA VAL A 14 12.78 15.69 4.75
C VAL A 14 14.04 16.38 4.23
N MET A 15 15.17 16.20 4.92
CA MET A 15 16.45 16.77 4.51
C MET A 15 16.94 16.17 3.18
N TYR A 16 16.78 14.86 2.98
CA TYR A 16 17.12 14.16 1.75
C TYR A 16 16.32 14.72 0.57
N GLU A 17 15.00 14.83 0.68
CA GLU A 17 14.14 15.38 -0.37
C GLU A 17 14.40 16.86 -0.63
N SER A 18 14.65 17.65 0.42
CA SER A 18 15.05 19.05 0.29
C SER A 18 16.31 19.20 -0.56
N LYS A 19 17.32 18.35 -0.34
CA LYS A 19 18.55 18.34 -1.13
C LYS A 19 18.32 17.81 -2.55
N ASN A 20 17.59 16.72 -2.70
CA ASN A 20 17.37 16.06 -3.99
C ASN A 20 16.57 16.95 -4.96
N GLN A 21 15.58 17.70 -4.44
CA GLN A 21 14.76 18.61 -5.24
C GLN A 21 15.32 20.04 -5.32
N GLU A 22 16.41 20.35 -4.61
CA GLU A 22 16.94 21.70 -4.44
C GLU A 22 15.89 22.71 -3.92
N LEU A 23 15.07 22.28 -2.95
CA LEU A 23 13.98 23.08 -2.37
C LEU A 23 14.16 23.28 -0.86
N PRO A 24 13.66 24.39 -0.28
CA PRO A 24 13.60 24.54 1.17
C PRO A 24 12.73 23.46 1.81
N GLU A 25 13.10 22.98 3.01
CA GLU A 25 12.32 21.98 3.75
C GLU A 25 10.86 22.39 3.94
N SER A 26 10.58 23.68 4.11
CA SER A 26 9.21 24.22 4.22
C SER A 26 8.36 23.94 2.98
N GLU A 27 8.97 23.98 1.79
CA GLU A 27 8.29 23.69 0.52
C GLU A 27 8.04 22.18 0.37
N VAL A 28 9.02 21.36 0.74
CA VAL A 28 8.87 19.89 0.77
C VAL A 28 7.74 19.46 1.70
N LEU A 29 7.67 20.03 2.91
CA LEU A 29 6.57 19.82 3.87
C LEU A 29 5.21 20.25 3.30
N SER A 30 5.15 21.40 2.61
CA SER A 30 3.93 21.91 1.97
C SER A 30 3.41 20.96 0.87
N ARG A 31 4.33 20.41 0.06
CA ARG A 31 4.00 19.42 -0.97
C ARG A 31 3.48 18.12 -0.37
N MET A 32 4.12 17.62 0.68
CA MET A 32 3.63 16.43 1.39
C MET A 32 2.24 16.66 1.99
N ARG A 33 1.94 17.87 2.49
CA ARG A 33 0.59 18.21 2.95
C ARG A 33 -0.44 18.19 1.82
N THR A 34 -0.07 18.66 0.63
CA THR A 34 -0.93 18.52 -0.57
C THR A 34 -1.20 17.06 -0.93
N ILE A 35 -0.19 16.18 -0.78
CA ILE A 35 -0.32 14.73 -1.00
C ILE A 35 -1.24 14.11 0.06
N LEU A 36 -1.07 14.46 1.34
CA LEU A 36 -1.94 14.02 2.44
C LEU A 36 -3.40 14.40 2.19
N ASP A 37 -3.65 15.64 1.77
CA ASP A 37 -5.01 16.12 1.45
C ASP A 37 -5.61 15.36 0.28
N ALA A 38 -4.81 15.03 -0.74
CA ALA A 38 -5.23 14.20 -1.86
C ALA A 38 -5.55 12.76 -1.41
N MET A 39 -4.74 12.15 -0.55
CA MET A 39 -5.02 10.82 0.03
C MET A 39 -6.32 10.80 0.84
N ARG A 40 -6.55 11.82 1.68
CA ARG A 40 -7.84 12.01 2.38
C ARG A 40 -8.99 12.22 1.40
N GLY A 41 -8.75 12.89 0.28
CA GLY A 41 -9.69 13.03 -0.84
C GLY A 41 -10.10 11.68 -1.43
N THR A 42 -9.13 10.83 -1.76
CA THR A 42 -9.36 9.47 -2.29
C THR A 42 -10.24 8.63 -1.37
N LEU A 43 -10.02 8.68 -0.04
CA LEU A 43 -10.86 7.98 0.91
C LEU A 43 -12.28 8.53 0.96
N ARG A 44 -12.45 9.85 0.98
CA ARG A 44 -13.77 10.49 0.98
C ARG A 44 -14.57 10.10 -0.26
N GLU A 45 -13.99 10.28 -1.45
CA GLU A 45 -14.61 9.90 -2.73
C GLU A 45 -14.98 8.41 -2.73
N GLY A 46 -14.06 7.54 -2.30
CA GLY A 46 -14.28 6.10 -2.26
C GLY A 46 -15.36 5.66 -1.26
N LEU A 47 -15.65 6.44 -0.23
CA LEU A 47 -16.67 6.16 0.80
C LEU A 47 -18.03 6.81 0.47
N GLU A 48 -18.06 7.89 -0.31
CA GLU A 48 -19.29 8.62 -0.66
C GLU A 48 -20.20 7.84 -1.61
N HIS A 49 -19.65 6.92 -2.41
CA HIS A 49 -20.36 6.20 -3.45
C HIS A 49 -20.15 4.69 -3.39
N SER A 50 -21.18 3.93 -3.77
CA SER A 50 -21.02 2.50 -4.05
C SER A 50 -20.23 2.36 -5.35
N ASN A 51 -18.93 2.09 -5.23
CA ASN A 51 -18.04 1.92 -6.38
C ASN A 51 -18.41 0.66 -7.17
N ARG A 52 -18.79 0.84 -8.45
CA ARG A 52 -19.12 -0.26 -9.37
C ARG A 52 -18.36 -0.05 -10.67
N THR A 53 -17.56 -1.03 -11.06
CA THR A 53 -16.76 -0.93 -12.28
C THR A 53 -17.58 -1.32 -13.51
N PRO A 54 -17.24 -0.80 -14.72
CA PRO A 54 -17.91 -1.20 -15.96
C PRO A 54 -17.80 -2.70 -16.26
N SER A 55 -16.78 -3.39 -15.71
CA SER A 55 -16.64 -4.84 -15.83
C SER A 55 -17.64 -5.63 -14.97
N GLY A 56 -18.22 -5.00 -13.94
CA GLY A 56 -19.08 -5.63 -12.93
C GLY A 56 -18.34 -6.50 -11.91
N MET A 57 -17.00 -6.61 -11.98
CA MET A 57 -16.22 -7.42 -11.05
C MET A 57 -16.02 -6.76 -9.68
N ILE A 58 -16.08 -5.43 -9.62
CA ILE A 58 -16.11 -4.66 -8.37
C ILE A 58 -17.51 -4.10 -8.18
N ASP A 59 -18.09 -4.39 -7.01
CA ASP A 59 -19.49 -4.08 -6.71
C ASP A 59 -19.71 -3.59 -5.27
N GLY A 60 -19.03 -2.52 -4.87
CA GLY A 60 -19.26 -1.85 -3.59
C GLY A 60 -18.84 -2.64 -2.35
N GLY A 61 -17.67 -3.28 -2.37
CA GLY A 61 -17.13 -4.01 -1.22
C GLY A 61 -16.95 -3.13 0.02
N ALA A 62 -16.57 -1.86 -0.16
CA ALA A 62 -16.50 -0.91 0.95
C ALA A 62 -17.87 -0.70 1.64
N ALA A 63 -18.95 -0.57 0.86
CA ALA A 63 -20.31 -0.40 1.40
C ALA A 63 -20.81 -1.66 2.13
N HIS A 64 -20.44 -2.84 1.65
CA HIS A 64 -20.72 -4.09 2.35
C HIS A 64 -20.02 -4.16 3.71
N MET A 65 -18.74 -3.76 3.77
CA MET A 65 -18.00 -3.68 5.03
C MET A 65 -18.60 -2.63 5.98
N ASP A 66 -19.04 -1.49 5.46
CA ASP A 66 -19.68 -0.46 6.27
C ASP A 66 -20.98 -0.97 6.91
N THR A 67 -21.82 -1.65 6.13
CA THR A 67 -23.05 -2.29 6.62
C THR A 67 -22.75 -3.33 7.71
N PHE A 68 -21.71 -4.15 7.50
CA PHE A 68 -21.27 -5.15 8.47
C PHE A 68 -20.86 -4.50 9.80
N ILE A 69 -20.06 -3.43 9.76
CA ILE A 69 -19.59 -2.69 10.94
C ILE A 69 -20.77 -2.02 11.67
N GLN A 70 -21.66 -1.34 10.93
CA GLN A 70 -22.85 -0.68 11.50
C GLN A 70 -23.81 -1.68 12.16
N GLY A 71 -23.86 -2.92 11.66
CA GLY A 71 -24.60 -4.03 12.27
C GLY A 71 -23.94 -4.61 13.53
N GLY A 72 -22.84 -4.03 14.01
CA GLY A 72 -22.06 -4.55 15.15
C GLY A 72 -21.12 -5.70 14.78
N GLY A 73 -20.92 -5.95 13.48
CA GLY A 73 -20.04 -6.99 12.98
C GLY A 73 -18.57 -6.60 13.11
N SER A 74 -17.80 -7.46 13.78
CA SER A 74 -16.36 -7.34 13.90
C SER A 74 -15.77 -8.66 14.41
N LEU A 75 -14.62 -9.07 13.88
CA LEU A 75 -13.92 -10.27 14.35
C LEU A 75 -12.78 -9.96 15.33
N VAL A 76 -12.04 -8.88 15.09
CA VAL A 76 -10.86 -8.49 15.87
C VAL A 76 -11.09 -7.18 16.62
N GLY A 77 -11.79 -6.24 15.98
CA GLY A 77 -12.04 -4.90 16.50
C GLY A 77 -12.59 -3.98 15.42
N ASN A 78 -13.36 -2.97 15.82
CA ASN A 78 -13.98 -2.06 14.87
C ASN A 78 -12.92 -1.29 14.06
N GLN A 79 -11.83 -0.87 14.69
CA GLN A 79 -10.74 -0.17 14.00
C GLN A 79 -10.11 -1.03 12.89
N PHE A 80 -9.87 -2.33 13.15
CA PHE A 80 -9.38 -3.28 12.16
C PHE A 80 -10.37 -3.44 10.99
N SER A 81 -11.66 -3.53 11.29
CA SER A 81 -12.72 -3.61 10.27
C SER A 81 -12.80 -2.31 9.46
N THR A 82 -12.58 -1.15 10.09
CA THR A 82 -12.51 0.16 9.42
C THR A 82 -11.30 0.27 8.49
N VAL A 83 -10.14 -0.30 8.85
CA VAL A 83 -8.98 -0.38 7.93
C VAL A 83 -9.37 -1.15 6.67
N ILE A 84 -10.01 -2.31 6.80
CA ILE A 84 -10.49 -3.10 5.65
C ILE A 84 -11.46 -2.26 4.79
N ARG A 85 -12.46 -1.63 5.41
CA ARG A 85 -13.44 -0.78 4.72
C ARG A 85 -12.77 0.35 3.94
N ASN A 86 -11.89 1.10 4.59
CA ASN A 86 -11.24 2.28 4.02
C ASN A 86 -10.23 1.89 2.92
N THR A 87 -9.50 0.79 3.08
CA THR A 87 -8.64 0.25 2.02
C THR A 87 -9.45 -0.22 0.82
N LEU A 88 -10.61 -0.87 1.02
CA LEU A 88 -11.53 -1.19 -0.08
C LEU A 88 -12.01 0.09 -0.76
N ALA A 89 -12.45 1.10 -0.01
CA ALA A 89 -12.94 2.35 -0.56
C ALA A 89 -11.91 3.01 -1.49
N ALA A 90 -10.66 3.14 -1.04
CA ALA A 90 -9.60 3.72 -1.86
C ALA A 90 -9.23 2.86 -3.08
N ALA A 91 -9.15 1.53 -2.92
CA ALA A 91 -8.82 0.62 -4.03
C ALA A 91 -9.95 0.51 -5.06
N GLU A 92 -11.21 0.58 -4.63
CA GLU A 92 -12.36 0.60 -5.51
C GLU A 92 -12.50 1.95 -6.22
N ASN A 93 -12.16 3.07 -5.56
CA ASN A 93 -12.07 4.39 -6.22
C ASN A 93 -11.07 4.35 -7.39
N ASN A 94 -9.90 3.74 -7.18
CA ASN A 94 -8.92 3.51 -8.25
C ASN A 94 -9.51 2.69 -9.41
N ALA A 95 -10.19 1.59 -9.08
CA ALA A 95 -10.81 0.72 -10.09
C ALA A 95 -11.90 1.45 -10.91
N CYS A 96 -12.58 2.42 -10.31
CA CYS A 96 -13.55 3.31 -10.96
C CYS A 96 -12.92 4.53 -11.66
N MET A 97 -11.59 4.60 -11.78
CA MET A 97 -10.85 5.73 -12.36
C MET A 97 -11.05 7.07 -11.61
N GLY A 98 -11.35 6.99 -10.31
CA GLY A 98 -11.41 8.14 -9.42
C GLY A 98 -10.01 8.71 -9.13
N ARG A 99 -9.94 9.81 -8.39
CA ARG A 99 -8.65 10.43 -8.06
C ARG A 99 -7.91 9.59 -7.03
N ILE A 100 -6.65 9.29 -7.31
CA ILE A 100 -5.77 8.51 -6.44
C ILE A 100 -4.42 9.19 -6.20
N VAL A 101 -3.73 8.73 -5.17
CA VAL A 101 -2.30 8.96 -4.96
C VAL A 101 -1.58 7.63 -5.09
N ALA A 102 -0.62 7.53 -6.01
CA ALA A 102 0.17 6.31 -6.16
C ALA A 102 1.03 6.09 -4.91
N ALA A 103 1.04 4.86 -4.37
CA ALA A 103 1.75 4.52 -3.15
C ALA A 103 2.15 3.03 -3.10
N PRO A 104 3.16 2.58 -3.88
CA PRO A 104 3.91 3.36 -4.86
C PRO A 104 3.33 3.32 -6.28
N THR A 105 2.39 2.41 -6.55
CA THR A 105 1.69 2.33 -7.85
C THR A 105 0.21 2.63 -7.70
N ALA A 106 -0.48 2.88 -8.81
CA ALA A 106 -1.93 3.00 -8.83
C ALA A 106 -2.61 1.70 -8.36
N GLY A 107 -2.04 0.53 -8.70
CA GLY A 107 -2.59 -0.77 -8.30
C GLY A 107 -2.51 -1.07 -6.80
N ALA A 108 -1.68 -0.34 -6.06
CA ALA A 108 -1.53 -0.46 -4.60
C ALA A 108 -1.90 0.84 -3.86
N SER A 109 -2.56 1.80 -4.53
CA SER A 109 -2.86 3.14 -3.98
C SER A 109 -3.80 3.14 -2.78
N GLY A 110 -4.50 2.03 -2.50
CA GLY A 110 -5.43 1.92 -1.38
C GLY A 110 -4.77 1.51 -0.06
N VAL A 111 -3.57 0.92 -0.11
CA VAL A 111 -2.90 0.35 1.08
C VAL A 111 -2.57 1.45 2.09
N LEU A 112 -1.76 2.42 1.68
CA LEU A 112 -1.27 3.48 2.55
C LEU A 112 -2.40 4.34 3.12
N PRO A 113 -3.27 5.00 2.31
CA PRO A 113 -4.35 5.79 2.88
C PRO A 113 -5.33 4.94 3.71
N GLY A 114 -5.64 3.72 3.27
CA GLY A 114 -6.63 2.88 3.94
C GLY A 114 -6.20 2.38 5.32
N ALA A 115 -4.92 2.05 5.52
CA ALA A 115 -4.41 1.64 6.83
C ALA A 115 -3.85 2.80 7.65
N TYR A 116 -2.92 3.57 7.09
CA TYR A 116 -2.17 4.58 7.83
C TYR A 116 -3.07 5.69 8.38
N LEU A 117 -3.90 6.30 7.53
CA LEU A 117 -4.80 7.38 7.96
C LEU A 117 -5.88 6.87 8.90
N THR A 118 -6.42 5.68 8.66
CA THR A 118 -7.42 5.08 9.55
C THR A 118 -6.89 4.83 10.95
N ILE A 119 -5.67 4.31 11.08
CA ILE A 119 -5.03 4.12 12.38
C ILE A 119 -4.70 5.47 13.02
N ALA A 120 -4.11 6.41 12.27
CA ALA A 120 -3.80 7.75 12.77
C ALA A 120 -5.04 8.48 13.32
N ASP A 121 -6.14 8.47 12.57
CA ASP A 121 -7.41 9.09 12.97
C ASP A 121 -8.01 8.39 14.20
N GLY A 122 -7.98 7.06 14.23
CA GLY A 122 -8.48 6.26 15.36
C GLY A 122 -7.70 6.46 16.66
N HIS A 123 -6.42 6.86 16.58
CA HIS A 123 -5.59 7.23 17.73
C HIS A 123 -5.48 8.74 17.97
N HIS A 124 -6.19 9.57 17.20
CA HIS A 124 -6.14 11.03 17.28
C HIS A 124 -4.71 11.59 17.17
N VAL A 125 -3.92 11.03 16.26
CA VAL A 125 -2.52 11.46 16.04
C VAL A 125 -2.51 12.87 15.43
N ALA A 126 -1.60 13.72 15.92
CA ALA A 126 -1.42 15.09 15.43
C ALA A 126 -0.99 15.09 13.95
N GLU A 127 -1.49 16.06 13.18
CA GLU A 127 -1.25 16.12 11.74
C GLU A 127 0.24 16.24 11.38
N GLU A 128 1.02 16.94 12.20
CA GLU A 128 2.48 17.05 12.03
C GLU A 128 3.15 15.67 12.09
N ARG A 129 2.68 14.78 12.97
CA ARG A 129 3.21 13.42 13.08
C ARG A 129 2.74 12.54 11.92
N ILE A 130 1.50 12.75 11.45
CA ILE A 130 0.98 12.10 10.24
C ILE A 130 1.85 12.47 9.03
N LEU A 131 2.24 13.74 8.90
CA LEU A 131 3.12 14.19 7.82
C LEU A 131 4.52 13.57 7.94
N GLN A 132 5.10 13.55 9.13
CA GLN A 132 6.41 12.91 9.38
C GLN A 132 6.42 11.43 8.98
N GLY A 133 5.37 10.67 9.31
CA GLY A 133 5.30 9.27 8.93
C GLY A 133 5.09 9.04 7.43
N LEU A 134 4.55 10.00 6.69
CA LEU A 134 4.52 9.93 5.23
C LEU A 134 5.92 10.07 4.60
N PHE A 135 6.81 10.88 5.18
CA PHE A 135 8.22 10.92 4.76
C PHE A 135 8.95 9.60 5.05
N VAL A 136 8.59 8.91 6.14
CA VAL A 136 9.08 7.55 6.39
C VAL A 136 8.56 6.57 5.33
N ALA A 137 7.28 6.65 4.96
CA ALA A 137 6.71 5.84 3.89
C ALA A 137 7.44 6.06 2.56
N GLU A 138 7.64 7.33 2.19
CA GLU A 138 8.38 7.76 0.99
C GLU A 138 9.79 7.19 0.98
N GLY A 139 10.54 7.39 2.05
CA GLY A 139 11.91 6.93 2.16
C GLY A 139 12.07 5.41 2.06
N ILE A 140 11.15 4.64 2.67
CA ILE A 140 11.11 3.19 2.48
C ILE A 140 10.82 2.83 1.01
N GLY A 141 9.90 3.55 0.36
CA GLY A 141 9.61 3.38 -1.06
C GLY A 141 10.83 3.66 -1.94
N GLU A 142 11.58 4.72 -1.64
CA GLU A 142 12.81 5.10 -2.33
C GLU A 142 13.91 4.04 -2.16
N CYS A 143 14.12 3.54 -0.94
CA CYS A 143 15.05 2.44 -0.70
C CYS A 143 14.73 1.20 -1.55
N ILE A 144 13.43 0.88 -1.72
CA ILE A 144 13.02 -0.21 -2.61
C ILE A 144 13.33 0.16 -4.07
N ALA A 145 12.95 1.35 -4.52
CA ALA A 145 13.09 1.80 -5.91
C ALA A 145 14.54 1.84 -6.41
N ILE A 146 15.49 2.15 -5.53
CA ILE A 146 16.93 2.16 -5.85
C ILE A 146 17.45 0.74 -6.13
N GLN A 147 16.89 -0.28 -5.47
CA GLN A 147 17.43 -1.64 -5.50
C GLN A 147 16.60 -2.64 -6.31
N ALA A 148 15.32 -2.34 -6.54
CA ALA A 148 14.36 -3.24 -7.15
C ALA A 148 13.31 -2.44 -7.95
N SER A 149 12.71 -3.06 -8.97
CA SER A 149 11.59 -2.42 -9.65
C SER A 149 10.29 -2.55 -8.85
N LEU A 150 9.51 -1.47 -8.85
CA LEU A 150 8.19 -1.37 -8.23
C LEU A 150 7.05 -1.85 -9.15
N SER A 151 7.36 -2.34 -10.35
CA SER A 151 6.35 -2.71 -11.35
C SER A 151 5.87 -4.15 -11.20
N GLY A 152 4.55 -4.32 -11.12
CA GLY A 152 3.88 -5.62 -11.14
C GLY A 152 4.23 -6.45 -12.38
N SER A 153 4.35 -5.78 -13.53
CA SER A 153 4.75 -6.39 -14.80
C SER A 153 6.18 -6.95 -14.82
N GLN A 154 7.07 -6.46 -13.96
CA GLN A 154 8.48 -6.86 -13.93
C GLN A 154 8.78 -7.82 -12.78
N HIS A 155 8.25 -7.55 -11.58
CA HIS A 155 8.62 -8.26 -10.35
C HIS A 155 7.42 -8.90 -9.64
N GLY A 156 6.23 -8.91 -10.26
CA GLY A 156 5.01 -9.41 -9.64
C GLY A 156 4.44 -8.43 -8.61
N CYS A 157 3.33 -8.80 -8.01
CA CYS A 157 2.58 -7.91 -7.12
C CYS A 157 3.27 -7.72 -5.76
N GLN A 158 4.29 -8.51 -5.44
CA GLN A 158 5.23 -8.22 -4.34
C GLN A 158 5.86 -6.82 -4.49
N ALA A 159 6.14 -6.38 -5.73
CA ALA A 159 6.76 -5.08 -5.98
C ALA A 159 5.79 -3.90 -5.85
N GLU A 160 4.49 -4.16 -5.96
CA GLU A 160 3.45 -3.13 -5.82
C GLU A 160 2.85 -3.16 -4.42
N ASN A 161 2.08 -4.21 -4.11
CA ASN A 161 1.37 -4.35 -2.85
C ASN A 161 2.32 -4.72 -1.70
N GLY A 162 3.41 -5.45 -1.96
CA GLY A 162 4.43 -5.72 -0.94
C GLY A 162 5.20 -4.46 -0.56
N SER A 163 5.65 -3.68 -1.53
CA SER A 163 6.26 -2.37 -1.31
C SER A 163 5.32 -1.42 -0.58
N ALA A 164 4.06 -1.31 -1.02
CA ALA A 164 3.05 -0.50 -0.35
C ALA A 164 2.83 -0.93 1.11
N GLY A 165 2.80 -2.25 1.36
CA GLY A 165 2.71 -2.81 2.70
C GLY A 165 3.92 -2.45 3.57
N ALA A 166 5.14 -2.52 3.02
CA ALA A 166 6.37 -2.14 3.71
C ALA A 166 6.42 -0.65 4.07
N MET A 167 6.09 0.22 3.10
CA MET A 167 5.97 1.67 3.29
C MET A 167 4.96 1.98 4.40
N THR A 168 3.80 1.33 4.36
CA THR A 168 2.72 1.53 5.33
C THR A 168 3.10 1.03 6.72
N ALA A 169 3.75 -0.12 6.83
CA ALA A 169 4.15 -0.70 8.12
C ALA A 169 5.18 0.19 8.84
N ALA A 170 6.19 0.67 8.13
CA ALA A 170 7.17 1.61 8.65
C ALA A 170 6.53 2.93 9.10
N ALA A 171 5.64 3.49 8.27
CA ALA A 171 4.91 4.69 8.60
C ALA A 171 4.06 4.52 9.86
N LEU A 172 3.35 3.39 9.99
CA LEU A 172 2.56 3.06 11.19
C LEU A 172 3.41 3.00 12.45
N VAL A 173 4.57 2.34 12.42
CA VAL A 173 5.50 2.34 13.58
C VAL A 173 5.93 3.76 13.92
N SER A 174 6.25 4.56 12.90
CA SER A 174 6.70 5.95 13.09
C SER A 174 5.65 6.84 13.77
N LEU A 175 4.35 6.51 13.72
CA LEU A 175 3.33 7.25 14.47
C LEU A 175 3.51 7.13 15.99
N PHE A 176 4.06 6.01 16.46
CA PHE A 176 4.06 5.64 17.88
C PHE A 176 5.45 5.46 18.47
N SER A 177 6.49 5.37 17.64
CA SER A 177 7.88 5.19 18.05
C SER A 177 8.85 5.90 17.10
N GLU A 178 10.00 6.32 17.63
CA GLU A 178 11.15 6.80 16.84
C GLU A 178 12.27 5.75 16.75
N ASP A 179 12.06 4.55 17.27
CA ASP A 179 12.98 3.42 17.17
C ASP A 179 13.16 2.99 15.71
N GLN A 180 14.31 3.33 15.14
CA GLN A 180 14.66 3.01 13.76
C GLN A 180 14.67 1.50 13.51
N GLU A 181 15.15 0.70 14.46
CA GLU A 181 15.20 -0.76 14.31
C GLU A 181 13.79 -1.35 14.25
N ALA A 182 12.84 -0.76 14.99
CA ALA A 182 11.43 -1.13 14.89
C ALA A 182 10.82 -0.74 13.54
N ILE A 183 11.11 0.48 13.04
CA ILE A 183 10.60 0.95 11.74
C ILE A 183 11.09 0.05 10.61
N GLU A 184 12.40 -0.24 10.57
CA GLU A 184 13.00 -1.13 9.58
C GLU A 184 12.49 -2.56 9.72
N SER A 185 12.31 -3.05 10.96
CA SER A 185 11.74 -4.38 11.21
C SER A 185 10.33 -4.50 10.66
N ALA A 186 9.47 -3.50 10.84
CA ALA A 186 8.11 -3.52 10.32
C ALA A 186 8.07 -3.54 8.79
N ALA A 187 8.90 -2.73 8.12
CA ALA A 187 9.05 -2.76 6.67
C ALA A 187 9.51 -4.15 6.18
N ALA A 188 10.53 -4.72 6.83
CA ALA A 188 11.06 -6.04 6.51
C ALA A 188 10.02 -7.15 6.74
N PHE A 189 9.25 -7.10 7.82
CA PHE A 189 8.18 -8.08 8.10
C PHE A 189 7.10 -8.05 7.02
N ALA A 190 6.62 -6.85 6.68
CA ALA A 190 5.57 -6.69 5.69
C ALA A 190 6.03 -7.13 4.30
N LEU A 191 7.25 -6.78 3.90
CA LEU A 191 7.77 -7.16 2.59
C LEU A 191 8.07 -8.67 2.49
N LYS A 192 8.76 -9.23 3.49
CA LYS A 192 9.22 -10.62 3.43
C LYS A 192 8.07 -11.64 3.49
N SER A 193 6.94 -11.28 4.10
CA SER A 193 5.77 -12.14 4.20
C SER A 193 5.03 -12.35 2.87
N VAL A 194 5.34 -11.53 1.85
CA VAL A 194 4.69 -11.59 0.53
C VAL A 194 5.66 -11.82 -0.63
N LEU A 195 6.92 -12.20 -0.35
CA LEU A 195 7.88 -12.55 -1.39
C LEU A 195 7.34 -13.69 -2.27
N GLY A 196 7.48 -13.53 -3.59
CA GLY A 196 6.93 -14.43 -4.60
C GLY A 196 5.48 -14.15 -5.00
N LEU A 197 4.85 -13.09 -4.48
CA LEU A 197 3.48 -12.74 -4.86
C LEU A 197 3.40 -12.34 -6.34
N VAL A 198 2.77 -13.20 -7.14
CA VAL A 198 2.55 -13.06 -8.60
C VAL A 198 1.62 -11.89 -8.96
N CYS A 199 1.70 -11.33 -10.16
CA CYS A 199 0.73 -10.32 -10.64
C CYS A 199 -0.04 -10.89 -11.84
N ASP A 200 -1.26 -11.40 -11.66
CA ASP A 200 -2.01 -12.03 -12.75
C ASP A 200 -3.49 -11.60 -12.72
N PRO A 201 -3.78 -10.33 -13.08
CA PRO A 201 -5.12 -9.76 -12.98
C PRO A 201 -6.09 -10.32 -14.03
N ILE A 202 -7.37 -10.45 -13.66
CA ILE A 202 -8.41 -10.89 -14.60
C ILE A 202 -8.61 -9.82 -15.68
N ALA A 203 -8.56 -10.24 -16.94
CA ALA A 203 -8.71 -9.38 -18.11
C ALA A 203 -7.70 -8.21 -18.21
N GLY A 204 -6.58 -8.27 -17.48
CA GLY A 204 -5.63 -7.15 -17.41
C GLY A 204 -6.13 -5.94 -16.62
N LEU A 205 -7.22 -6.08 -15.86
CA LEU A 205 -7.85 -4.97 -15.13
C LEU A 205 -7.34 -4.90 -13.69
N VAL A 206 -7.17 -3.68 -13.18
CA VAL A 206 -6.77 -3.42 -11.78
C VAL A 206 -7.97 -3.58 -10.83
N GLU A 207 -8.59 -4.76 -10.89
CA GLU A 207 -9.84 -5.07 -10.20
C GLU A 207 -9.66 -6.34 -9.36
N ILE A 208 -9.60 -7.50 -10.02
CA ILE A 208 -9.40 -8.81 -9.38
C ILE A 208 -8.04 -9.37 -9.78
N PRO A 209 -7.16 -9.73 -8.83
CA PRO A 209 -7.33 -9.69 -7.37
C PRO A 209 -6.91 -8.36 -6.71
N CYS A 210 -6.56 -7.34 -7.49
CA CYS A 210 -5.88 -6.11 -7.04
C CYS A 210 -6.57 -5.40 -5.87
N VAL A 211 -7.89 -5.22 -5.91
CA VAL A 211 -8.64 -4.56 -4.83
C VAL A 211 -8.50 -5.31 -3.50
N LYS A 212 -8.58 -6.64 -3.53
CA LYS A 212 -8.47 -7.46 -2.31
C LYS A 212 -7.02 -7.57 -1.85
N ARG A 213 -6.05 -7.48 -2.77
CA ARG A 213 -4.62 -7.43 -2.42
C ARG A 213 -4.24 -6.15 -1.67
N ASN A 214 -4.88 -5.02 -1.97
CA ASN A 214 -4.69 -3.80 -1.19
C ASN A 214 -5.08 -4.05 0.28
N VAL A 215 -6.22 -4.70 0.52
CA VAL A 215 -6.69 -5.07 1.88
C VAL A 215 -5.68 -5.98 2.58
N MET A 216 -5.21 -7.03 1.89
CA MET A 216 -4.25 -7.96 2.47
C MET A 216 -2.91 -7.29 2.81
N ALA A 217 -2.44 -6.38 1.95
CA ALA A 217 -1.23 -5.60 2.22
C ALA A 217 -1.43 -4.63 3.40
N ALA A 218 -2.59 -3.98 3.51
CA ALA A 218 -2.94 -3.10 4.62
C ALA A 218 -2.97 -3.86 5.96
N VAL A 219 -3.62 -5.02 6.00
CA VAL A 219 -3.67 -5.88 7.20
C VAL A 219 -2.28 -6.41 7.57
N ASN A 220 -1.50 -6.85 6.58
CA ASN A 220 -0.12 -7.27 6.79
C ASN A 220 0.75 -6.13 7.35
N ALA A 221 0.54 -4.90 6.87
CA ALA A 221 1.25 -3.73 7.39
C ALA A 221 0.91 -3.43 8.85
N VAL A 222 -0.37 -3.50 9.23
CA VAL A 222 -0.80 -3.32 10.63
C VAL A 222 -0.20 -4.40 11.52
N ALA A 223 -0.31 -5.68 11.14
CA ALA A 223 0.28 -6.78 11.91
C ALA A 223 1.81 -6.66 12.04
N SER A 224 2.48 -6.23 10.96
CA SER A 224 3.93 -6.02 10.96
C SER A 224 4.35 -4.87 11.88
N ALA A 225 3.58 -3.77 11.88
CA ALA A 225 3.81 -2.64 12.78
C ALA A 225 3.59 -3.03 14.25
N GLU A 226 2.53 -3.78 14.56
CA GLU A 226 2.28 -4.29 15.90
C GLU A 226 3.40 -5.19 16.41
N MET A 227 3.88 -6.13 15.59
CA MET A 227 5.01 -6.99 15.94
C MET A 227 6.28 -6.18 16.25
N ALA A 228 6.58 -5.18 15.42
CA ALA A 228 7.73 -4.32 15.64
C ALA A 228 7.58 -3.45 16.91
N LEU A 229 6.42 -2.85 17.15
CA LEU A 229 6.16 -2.08 18.37
C LEU A 229 6.21 -2.96 19.63
N ALA A 230 5.87 -4.24 19.52
CA ALA A 230 5.96 -5.22 20.61
C ALA A 230 7.41 -5.66 20.93
N GLY A 231 8.41 -5.18 20.21
CA GLY A 231 9.82 -5.52 20.44
C GLY A 231 10.34 -6.68 19.58
N ILE A 232 9.54 -7.21 18.65
CA ILE A 232 10.01 -8.24 17.71
C ILE A 232 10.85 -7.54 16.64
N ARG A 233 12.07 -8.03 16.40
CA ARG A 233 13.02 -7.45 15.44
C ARG A 233 13.30 -8.41 14.29
N THR A 234 13.60 -7.86 13.12
CA THR A 234 13.98 -8.66 11.96
C THR A 234 15.40 -9.19 12.11
N VAL A 235 15.59 -10.47 11.77
CA VAL A 235 16.94 -11.07 11.69
C VAL A 235 17.60 -10.75 10.35
N ILE A 236 16.80 -10.66 9.29
CA ILE A 236 17.27 -10.30 7.95
C ILE A 236 17.04 -8.80 7.75
N PRO A 237 18.09 -8.00 7.52
CA PRO A 237 17.99 -6.56 7.27
C PRO A 237 17.05 -6.22 6.10
N PHE A 238 16.45 -5.04 6.14
CA PHE A 238 15.46 -4.63 5.14
C PHE A 238 16.03 -4.61 3.71
N ASP A 239 17.25 -4.12 3.53
CA ASP A 239 17.92 -4.04 2.22
C ASP A 239 18.19 -5.44 1.61
N GLU A 240 18.48 -6.45 2.45
CA GLU A 240 18.57 -7.84 2.03
C GLU A 240 17.22 -8.40 1.60
N VAL A 241 16.14 -8.06 2.31
CA VAL A 241 14.77 -8.44 1.92
C VAL A 241 14.39 -7.84 0.57
N VAL A 242 14.76 -6.57 0.32
CA VAL A 242 14.54 -5.91 -0.98
C VAL A 242 15.31 -6.60 -2.10
N ARG A 243 16.59 -6.94 -1.87
CA ARG A 243 17.39 -7.71 -2.86
C ARG A 243 16.81 -9.09 -3.12
N ALA A 244 16.25 -9.75 -2.11
CA ALA A 244 15.54 -11.01 -2.29
C ALA A 244 14.29 -10.83 -3.15
N MET A 245 13.49 -9.78 -2.93
CA MET A 245 12.34 -9.44 -3.79
C MET A 245 12.75 -9.25 -5.24
N ASP A 246 13.82 -8.48 -5.48
CA ASP A 246 14.37 -8.21 -6.81
C ASP A 246 14.83 -9.50 -7.51
N HIS A 247 15.58 -10.36 -6.81
CA HIS A 247 16.01 -11.65 -7.35
C HIS A 247 14.82 -12.55 -7.70
N ILE A 248 13.85 -12.70 -6.79
CA ILE A 248 12.64 -13.49 -7.00
C ILE A 248 11.83 -12.96 -8.19
N GLY A 249 11.69 -11.64 -8.32
CA GLY A 249 10.91 -11.07 -9.41
C GLY A 249 11.60 -11.21 -10.77
N ARG A 250 12.95 -11.16 -10.84
CA ARG A 250 13.70 -11.46 -12.07
C ARG A 250 13.52 -12.91 -12.50
N ASP A 251 13.53 -13.84 -11.56
CA ASP A 251 13.40 -15.27 -11.83
C ASP A 251 11.94 -15.71 -12.04
N MET A 252 10.97 -14.86 -11.70
CA MET A 252 9.55 -15.15 -11.89
C MET A 252 9.22 -15.34 -13.39
N PRO A 253 8.52 -16.43 -13.77
CA PRO A 253 8.06 -16.65 -15.14
C PRO A 253 7.19 -15.50 -15.64
N SER A 254 7.35 -15.11 -16.91
CA SER A 254 6.55 -14.03 -17.52
C SER A 254 5.04 -14.28 -17.48
N SER A 255 4.61 -15.55 -17.52
CA SER A 255 3.22 -15.96 -17.39
C SER A 255 2.60 -15.71 -16.00
N LEU A 256 3.44 -15.50 -14.97
CA LEU A 256 3.02 -15.18 -13.59
C LEU A 256 3.23 -13.69 -13.23
N LYS A 257 3.72 -12.91 -14.20
CA LYS A 257 3.66 -11.45 -14.19
C LYS A 257 2.39 -11.02 -14.91
N GLU A 258 2.21 -9.72 -15.10
CA GLU A 258 0.97 -9.03 -15.51
C GLU A 258 0.44 -9.38 -16.93
N THR A 259 0.81 -10.54 -17.48
CA THR A 259 0.45 -11.03 -18.80
C THR A 259 -0.94 -11.66 -18.87
N SER A 260 -1.56 -12.00 -17.73
CA SER A 260 -2.88 -12.66 -17.66
C SER A 260 -2.91 -14.07 -18.29
N LEU A 261 -1.76 -14.76 -18.34
CA LEU A 261 -1.59 -16.02 -19.09
C LEU A 261 -1.46 -17.28 -18.21
N GLY A 262 -1.23 -17.14 -16.90
CA GLY A 262 -0.79 -18.25 -16.07
C GLY A 262 -1.73 -18.61 -14.92
N GLY A 263 -1.83 -17.74 -13.92
CA GLY A 263 -2.44 -18.03 -12.63
C GLY A 263 -3.96 -17.84 -12.59
N LEU A 264 -4.42 -16.89 -11.77
CA LEU A 264 -5.83 -16.63 -11.54
C LEU A 264 -6.56 -16.22 -12.83
N ALA A 265 -5.90 -15.46 -13.71
CA ALA A 265 -6.47 -14.98 -14.96
C ALA A 265 -6.70 -16.10 -15.99
N ALA A 266 -5.98 -17.23 -15.88
CA ALA A 266 -6.13 -18.38 -16.77
C ALA A 266 -7.22 -19.36 -16.33
N THR A 267 -7.88 -19.12 -15.18
CA THR A 267 -8.97 -20.00 -14.71
C THR A 267 -10.19 -19.94 -15.65
N PRO A 268 -11.00 -21.02 -15.76
CA PRO A 268 -12.13 -21.05 -16.69
C PRO A 268 -13.12 -19.88 -16.51
N THR A 269 -13.38 -19.49 -15.26
CA THR A 269 -14.24 -18.35 -14.94
C THR A 269 -13.61 -17.03 -15.39
N ALA A 270 -12.33 -16.81 -15.11
CA ALA A 270 -11.62 -15.60 -15.50
C ALA A 270 -11.53 -15.45 -17.02
N VAL A 271 -11.25 -16.53 -17.75
CA VAL A 271 -11.23 -16.54 -19.22
C VAL A 271 -12.59 -16.19 -19.80
N ARG A 272 -13.69 -16.71 -19.23
CA ARG A 272 -15.05 -16.36 -19.66
C ARG A 272 -15.35 -14.88 -19.42
N ILE A 273 -15.06 -14.36 -18.22
CA ILE A 273 -15.25 -12.94 -17.89
C ILE A 273 -14.45 -12.05 -18.84
N ALA A 274 -13.18 -12.39 -19.10
CA ALA A 274 -12.32 -11.62 -20.01
C ALA A 274 -12.85 -11.63 -21.45
N ALA A 275 -13.43 -12.75 -21.90
CA ALA A 275 -14.04 -12.84 -23.22
C ALA A 275 -15.33 -12.00 -23.33
N GLU A 276 -16.16 -12.02 -22.29
CA GLU A 276 -17.38 -11.18 -22.20
C GLU A 276 -17.02 -9.70 -22.23
N PHE A 277 -16.08 -9.27 -21.38
CA PHE A 277 -15.62 -7.88 -21.32
C PHE A 277 -15.06 -7.38 -22.65
N LYS A 278 -14.30 -8.21 -23.38
CA LYS A 278 -13.78 -7.85 -24.73
C LYS A 278 -14.88 -7.65 -25.76
N ARG A 279 -16.03 -8.34 -25.63
CA ARG A 279 -17.17 -8.22 -26.55
C ARG A 279 -18.03 -7.00 -26.27
N THR A 280 -18.08 -6.56 -25.02
CA THR A 280 -18.89 -5.41 -24.57
C THR A 280 -18.08 -4.12 -24.45
N ARG A 281 -16.80 -4.14 -24.88
CA ARG A 281 -15.95 -2.95 -24.88
C ARG A 281 -16.55 -1.90 -25.83
N PRO A 282 -16.88 -0.69 -25.37
CA PRO A 282 -17.30 0.39 -26.26
C PRO A 282 -16.20 0.77 -27.25
#